data_AF-A0A9Q1FUX8-F1
#
_entry.id   AF-A0A9Q1FUX8-F1
#
_cell.length_a   1.000
_cell.length_b   1.000
_cell.length_c   1.000
_cell.angle_alpha   90.00
_cell.angle_beta   90.00
_cell.angle_gamma   90.00
#
_symmetry.space_group_name_H-M   'P 1'
#
loop_
_entity.id
_entity.type
_entity.pdbx_description
1 polymer ?
#
loop_
_entity_poly.entity_id
_entity_poly.type
_entity_poly.pdbx_seq_one_letter_code
_entity_poly.pdbx_strand_id
1 'polypeptide(L)'
;MRLAFTVCLAHLALEFCVLGTLGKPQDLLKISKGTPVCHPFDEYKVPRTLYTGNSSMGNVPILEYKISELTSFDSKFELRTLDPEGIIFLGDIGGVTNWFLLAVQKSHLSVQTSHGNDRVVVTAGPLISDGQWKKIVVAKREEGVSISVDGDKIITVQQSQESRDAELGDGLLRIAIGASLPNSVPLGINAPLDACMRDWDWVKQDSSVLLQDSHTQRCWEHIVPGSFFPGNGHREEDSSWALLVELAFRPVEDRGLLFAIVDPQKNVSFSLSLKQPTKELVLHLKDQIFGSSAAPPSLCSGQSQFLQLQVREGQVMTELGEEKVTRKLEDKDFHYLKAVWSQPGTMVYLGGLPGELPHHPPSLTLSLYHPHSSLIPLF
;
A
#
# COMPACT_ATOMS: atom_id res chain seq x y z
N MET A 1 -27.74 -36.11 41.03
CA MET A 1 -26.55 -36.93 41.27
C MET A 1 -25.61 -36.13 42.17
N ARG A 2 -25.64 -36.41 43.47
CA ARG A 2 -24.73 -35.80 44.47
C ARG A 2 -23.44 -36.62 44.47
N LEU A 3 -22.29 -35.95 44.42
CA LEU A 3 -21.06 -36.40 45.08
C LEU A 3 -20.09 -35.22 45.11
N ALA A 4 -20.05 -34.57 46.26
CA ALA A 4 -18.91 -33.78 46.72
C ALA A 4 -18.04 -34.73 47.55
N PHE A 5 -16.72 -34.67 47.36
CA PHE A 5 -15.73 -35.03 48.38
C PHE A 5 -14.66 -33.94 48.45
N THR A 6 -14.21 -33.73 49.68
CA THR A 6 -13.45 -32.59 50.21
C THR A 6 -12.05 -33.05 50.62
N VAL A 7 -11.18 -32.06 50.92
CA VAL A 7 -10.00 -32.06 51.83
C VAL A 7 -8.65 -32.08 51.07
N CYS A 8 -7.78 -31.04 51.02
CA CYS A 8 -7.34 -29.90 51.87
C CYS A 8 -6.00 -30.19 52.60
N LEU A 9 -4.97 -29.36 52.36
CA LEU A 9 -3.78 -29.10 53.21
C LEU A 9 -2.92 -28.07 52.45
N ALA A 10 -2.33 -27.01 53.01
CA ALA A 10 -2.38 -26.36 54.31
C ALA A 10 -1.67 -25.00 54.19
N HIS A 11 -2.10 -24.02 55.00
CA HIS A 11 -1.35 -22.83 55.47
C HIS A 11 -0.91 -21.80 54.39
N LEU A 12 -1.02 -20.48 54.57
CA LEU A 12 -0.78 -19.64 55.75
C LEU A 12 -1.33 -18.22 55.51
N ALA A 13 -1.70 -17.56 56.61
CA ALA A 13 -1.80 -16.12 56.87
C ALA A 13 -3.02 -15.30 56.35
N LEU A 14 -3.97 -15.11 57.27
CA LEU A 14 -4.81 -13.91 57.42
C LEU A 14 -3.94 -12.72 57.90
N GLU A 15 -4.32 -11.48 57.55
CA GLU A 15 -4.76 -10.46 58.53
C GLU A 15 -5.59 -9.32 57.90
N PHE A 16 -6.67 -8.99 58.64
CA PHE A 16 -7.72 -7.96 58.66
C PHE A 16 -7.51 -6.63 57.89
N CYS A 17 -8.49 -6.04 57.15
CA CYS A 17 -9.84 -5.50 57.42
C CYS A 17 -9.86 -3.97 57.72
N VAL A 18 -10.61 -3.16 56.91
CA VAL A 18 -11.61 -2.13 57.32
C VAL A 18 -11.90 -1.05 56.23
N LEU A 19 -13.21 -0.95 55.90
CA LEU A 19 -14.10 0.13 55.42
C LEU A 19 -13.66 1.28 54.48
N GLY A 20 -14.41 1.44 53.38
CA GLY A 20 -14.62 2.70 52.64
C GLY A 20 -15.76 2.58 51.61
N THR A 21 -16.68 3.54 51.62
CA THR A 21 -18.06 3.52 51.08
C THR A 21 -18.22 3.74 49.58
N LEU A 22 -19.41 3.38 49.05
CA LEU A 22 -19.88 3.60 47.67
C LEU A 22 -19.63 5.04 47.16
N GLY A 23 -18.94 5.14 46.01
CA GLY A 23 -18.96 6.27 45.09
C GLY A 23 -19.07 5.77 43.65
N LYS A 24 -19.95 6.38 42.86
CA LYS A 24 -20.30 6.02 41.47
C LYS A 24 -19.19 6.42 40.44
N PRO A 25 -19.30 6.00 39.17
CA PRO A 25 -18.19 5.48 38.36
C PRO A 25 -17.50 6.55 37.50
N GLN A 26 -16.18 6.66 37.57
CA GLN A 26 -15.37 7.32 36.53
C GLN A 26 -14.02 6.59 36.40
N ASP A 27 -13.65 6.32 35.16
CA ASP A 27 -12.32 6.01 34.65
C ASP A 27 -11.60 4.76 35.18
N LEU A 28 -12.08 3.59 34.73
CA LEU A 28 -11.18 2.47 34.44
C LEU A 28 -10.46 2.78 33.11
N LEU A 29 -9.33 3.47 33.24
CA LEU A 29 -8.21 3.43 32.31
C LEU A 29 -7.90 1.96 31.97
N LYS A 30 -8.52 1.45 30.89
CA LYS A 30 -7.98 0.32 30.15
C LYS A 30 -6.71 0.82 29.46
N ILE A 31 -5.61 0.81 30.19
CA ILE A 31 -4.29 0.73 29.58
C ILE A 31 -4.23 -0.68 28.98
N SER A 32 -4.65 -0.82 27.73
CA SER A 32 -4.11 -1.89 26.90
C SER A 32 -2.60 -1.71 26.98
N LYS A 33 -1.88 -2.73 27.47
CA LYS A 33 -0.42 -2.74 27.40
C LYS A 33 -0.06 -2.71 25.92
N GLY A 34 0.17 -1.50 25.40
CA GLY A 34 0.71 -1.29 24.08
C GLY A 34 2.02 -2.04 23.98
N THR A 35 2.24 -2.71 22.86
CA THR A 35 3.55 -3.25 22.52
C THR A 35 4.63 -2.17 22.71
N PRO A 36 5.83 -2.48 23.23
CA PRO A 36 6.90 -1.51 23.27
C PRO A 36 7.31 -1.14 21.84
N VAL A 37 6.86 0.03 21.37
CA VAL A 37 7.36 0.66 20.14
C VAL A 37 8.84 0.97 20.34
N CYS A 38 9.69 0.47 19.44
CA CYS A 38 11.15 0.65 19.55
C CYS A 38 11.66 1.85 18.74
N HIS A 39 10.88 2.35 17.77
CA HIS A 39 11.14 3.59 17.05
C HIS A 39 9.82 4.33 16.81
N PRO A 40 9.70 5.64 17.10
CA PRO A 40 8.45 6.36 16.90
C PRO A 40 8.10 6.43 15.40
N PHE A 41 6.83 6.23 15.08
CA PHE A 41 6.28 6.45 13.74
C PHE A 41 5.25 7.59 13.81
N ASP A 42 5.40 8.57 12.93
CA ASP A 42 4.45 9.68 12.86
C ASP A 42 3.18 9.24 12.12
N GLU A 43 2.17 8.87 12.89
CA GLU A 43 0.86 8.49 12.38
C GLU A 43 -0.03 9.70 12.05
N TYR A 44 0.50 10.93 12.13
CA TYR A 44 -0.28 12.12 11.86
C TYR A 44 -0.78 12.14 10.42
N LYS A 45 -2.11 12.16 10.30
CA LYS A 45 -2.81 12.26 9.03
C LYS A 45 -3.39 13.64 8.85
N VAL A 46 -3.13 14.22 7.69
CA VAL A 46 -3.47 15.60 7.37
C VAL A 46 -4.97 15.72 7.12
N PRO A 47 -5.69 16.58 7.86
CA PRO A 47 -7.09 16.87 7.55
C PRO A 47 -7.27 17.46 6.16
N ARG A 48 -8.45 17.28 5.54
CA ARG A 48 -8.78 17.79 4.20
C ARG A 48 -7.84 17.33 3.08
N THR A 49 -7.29 16.14 3.23
CA THR A 49 -6.58 15.44 2.16
C THR A 49 -7.37 14.24 1.69
N LEU A 50 -7.15 13.84 0.44
CA LEU A 50 -7.76 12.67 -0.18
C LEU A 50 -6.66 11.68 -0.59
N TYR A 51 -6.70 10.49 0.00
CA TYR A 51 -5.88 9.34 -0.38
C TYR A 51 -6.53 8.59 -1.55
N THR A 52 -5.83 8.50 -2.67
CA THR A 52 -6.36 7.94 -3.92
C THR A 52 -6.19 6.42 -4.06
N GLY A 53 -5.31 5.80 -3.27
CA GLY A 53 -5.01 4.37 -3.38
C GLY A 53 -6.15 3.43 -2.92
N ASN A 54 -7.18 3.98 -2.27
CA ASN A 54 -8.32 3.21 -1.76
C ASN A 54 -9.32 2.78 -2.87
N SER A 55 -9.13 3.25 -4.11
CA SER A 55 -9.99 2.91 -5.25
C SER A 55 -10.03 1.40 -5.55
N SER A 56 -8.96 0.69 -5.21
CA SER A 56 -8.84 -0.77 -5.31
C SER A 56 -9.83 -1.53 -4.40
N MET A 57 -10.35 -0.89 -3.35
CA MET A 57 -11.32 -1.46 -2.40
C MET A 57 -12.78 -1.21 -2.79
N GLY A 58 -13.05 -0.77 -4.02
CA GLY A 58 -14.40 -0.58 -4.57
C GLY A 58 -15.04 0.78 -4.26
N ASN A 59 -14.39 1.62 -3.46
CA ASN A 59 -14.81 3.00 -3.20
C ASN A 59 -14.15 3.93 -4.22
N VAL A 60 -14.77 4.06 -5.40
CA VAL A 60 -14.29 4.99 -6.43
C VAL A 60 -14.92 6.37 -6.19
N PRO A 61 -14.12 7.41 -5.91
CA PRO A 61 -14.65 8.77 -5.83
C PRO A 61 -14.97 9.28 -7.24
N ILE A 62 -16.26 9.29 -7.58
CA ILE A 62 -16.80 9.79 -8.85
C ILE A 62 -17.56 11.08 -8.59
N LEU A 63 -17.19 12.14 -9.31
CA LEU A 63 -17.94 13.38 -9.40
C LEU A 63 -18.80 13.37 -10.66
N GLU A 64 -20.05 13.86 -10.56
CA GLU A 64 -20.98 13.92 -11.68
C GLU A 64 -21.57 15.33 -11.79
N TYR A 65 -21.46 15.93 -12.97
CA TYR A 65 -21.92 17.31 -13.23
C TYR A 65 -22.67 17.38 -14.56
N LYS A 66 -23.80 18.09 -14.57
CA LYS A 66 -24.47 18.41 -15.83
C LYS A 66 -23.70 19.52 -16.55
N ILE A 67 -23.40 19.29 -17.82
CA ILE A 67 -22.59 20.23 -18.61
C ILE A 67 -23.28 21.59 -18.75
N SER A 68 -24.61 21.60 -18.86
CA SER A 68 -25.41 22.84 -18.94
C SER A 68 -25.31 23.71 -17.69
N GLU A 69 -24.86 23.18 -16.55
CA GLU A 69 -24.68 23.89 -15.30
C GLU A 69 -23.21 24.36 -15.08
N LEU A 70 -22.29 23.98 -15.98
CA LEU A 70 -20.86 24.30 -15.85
C LEU A 70 -20.54 25.71 -16.37
N THR A 71 -19.73 26.44 -15.60
CA THR A 71 -19.15 27.73 -16.02
C THR A 71 -17.71 27.61 -16.54
N SER A 72 -17.08 26.44 -16.32
CA SER A 72 -15.70 26.15 -16.71
C SER A 72 -15.48 24.63 -16.74
N PHE A 73 -14.52 24.19 -17.54
CA PHE A 73 -13.99 22.82 -17.51
C PHE A 73 -12.61 22.75 -16.84
N ASP A 74 -12.14 23.87 -16.29
CA ASP A 74 -10.82 23.94 -15.66
C ASP A 74 -10.86 23.25 -14.30
N SER A 75 -9.87 22.40 -14.04
CA SER A 75 -9.68 21.70 -12.77
C SER A 75 -8.29 21.98 -12.23
N LYS A 76 -8.18 22.19 -10.93
CA LYS A 76 -6.89 22.39 -10.24
C LYS A 76 -6.84 21.56 -8.97
N PHE A 77 -5.66 21.09 -8.60
CA PHE A 77 -5.41 20.35 -7.37
C PHE A 77 -3.91 20.31 -7.09
N GLU A 78 -3.54 20.00 -5.85
CA GLU A 78 -2.18 19.61 -5.51
C GLU A 78 -2.10 18.09 -5.37
N LEU A 79 -1.05 17.50 -5.92
CA LEU A 79 -0.79 16.06 -5.90
C LEU A 79 0.59 15.79 -5.30
N ARG A 80 0.70 14.73 -4.49
CA ARG A 80 1.97 14.19 -4.02
C ARG A 80 1.94 12.67 -4.12
N THR A 81 2.97 12.07 -4.72
CA THR A 81 3.09 10.61 -4.87
C THR A 81 4.55 10.19 -5.03
N LEU A 82 4.85 8.95 -4.67
CA LEU A 82 6.08 8.23 -5.02
C LEU A 82 5.80 7.07 -5.99
N ASP A 83 4.53 6.81 -6.28
CA ASP A 83 4.06 5.76 -7.17
C ASP A 83 4.35 6.16 -8.63
N PRO A 84 5.14 5.37 -9.38
CA PRO A 84 5.53 5.71 -10.75
C PRO A 84 4.46 5.38 -11.78
N GLU A 85 3.36 4.71 -11.42
CA GLU A 85 2.27 4.42 -12.34
C GLU A 85 0.91 4.46 -11.64
N GLY A 86 -0.06 5.15 -12.25
CA GLY A 86 -1.43 5.15 -11.75
C GLY A 86 -2.29 6.26 -12.34
N ILE A 87 -3.61 6.14 -12.19
CA ILE A 87 -4.56 7.15 -12.68
C ILE A 87 -4.64 8.29 -11.66
N ILE A 88 -4.40 9.53 -12.08
CA ILE A 88 -4.67 10.72 -11.26
C ILE A 88 -6.18 10.99 -11.31
N PHE A 89 -6.72 11.16 -12.53
CA PHE A 89 -8.16 11.14 -12.75
C PHE A 89 -8.50 10.73 -14.19
N LEU A 90 -9.70 10.16 -14.36
CA LEU A 90 -10.33 9.88 -15.64
C LEU A 90 -11.64 10.66 -15.72
N GLY A 91 -11.75 11.54 -16.72
CA GLY A 91 -12.98 12.26 -17.02
C GLY A 91 -13.62 11.76 -18.31
N ASP A 92 -14.95 11.64 -18.35
CA ASP A 92 -15.68 11.36 -19.59
C ASP A 92 -16.98 12.14 -19.73
N ILE A 93 -17.43 12.26 -20.99
CA ILE A 93 -18.70 12.87 -21.37
C ILE A 93 -19.40 11.88 -22.31
N GLY A 94 -20.45 11.21 -21.83
CA GLY A 94 -21.16 10.22 -22.64
C GLY A 94 -20.43 8.88 -22.82
N GLY A 95 -19.42 8.59 -21.99
CA GLY A 95 -18.76 7.29 -21.91
C GLY A 95 -17.52 7.14 -22.80
N VAL A 96 -17.47 6.06 -23.60
CA VAL A 96 -16.23 5.57 -24.24
C VAL A 96 -15.70 6.40 -25.41
N THR A 97 -16.48 7.35 -25.92
CA THR A 97 -16.14 8.14 -27.11
C THR A 97 -15.35 9.39 -26.78
N ASN A 98 -15.70 10.06 -25.67
CA ASN A 98 -15.17 11.36 -25.29
C ASN A 98 -14.64 11.29 -23.85
N TRP A 99 -13.34 11.07 -23.72
CA TRP A 99 -12.69 10.92 -22.43
C TRP A 99 -11.31 11.55 -22.40
N PHE A 100 -10.88 11.86 -21.18
CA PHE A 100 -9.60 12.46 -20.86
C PHE A 100 -9.02 11.73 -19.65
N LEU A 101 -7.80 11.23 -19.79
CA LEU A 101 -7.04 10.57 -18.75
C LEU A 101 -5.82 11.42 -18.41
N LEU A 102 -5.69 11.75 -17.12
CA LEU A 102 -4.43 12.20 -16.54
C LEU A 102 -3.88 11.11 -15.64
N ALA A 103 -2.62 10.74 -15.87
CA ALA A 103 -1.98 9.64 -15.17
C ALA A 103 -0.52 9.94 -14.85
N VAL A 104 0.05 9.13 -13.96
CA VAL A 104 1.50 8.97 -13.81
C VAL A 104 1.88 7.72 -14.60
N GLN A 105 2.90 7.80 -15.45
CA GLN A 105 3.43 6.65 -16.17
C GLN A 105 4.95 6.74 -16.23
N LYS A 106 5.64 5.71 -15.75
CA LYS A 106 7.11 5.71 -15.60
C LYS A 106 7.59 6.96 -14.85
N SER A 107 6.92 7.31 -13.76
CA SER A 107 7.19 8.48 -12.90
C SER A 107 6.87 9.86 -13.48
N HIS A 108 6.46 9.94 -14.75
CA HIS A 108 6.18 11.20 -15.44
C HIS A 108 4.67 11.41 -15.60
N LEU A 109 4.26 12.67 -15.69
CA LEU A 109 2.88 13.00 -16.06
C LEU A 109 2.57 12.48 -17.47
N SER A 110 1.42 11.85 -17.66
CA SER A 110 0.96 11.31 -18.93
C SER A 110 -0.47 11.74 -19.18
N VAL A 111 -0.78 12.05 -20.45
CA VAL A 111 -2.12 12.49 -20.86
C VAL A 111 -2.58 11.65 -22.03
N GLN A 112 -3.80 11.12 -21.94
CA GLN A 112 -4.47 10.47 -23.05
C GLN A 112 -5.85 11.09 -23.23
N THR A 113 -6.25 11.30 -24.47
CA THR A 113 -7.61 11.76 -24.79
C THR A 113 -8.15 11.03 -25.99
N SER A 114 -9.46 10.85 -26.01
CA SER A 114 -10.20 10.34 -27.15
C SER A 114 -11.37 11.27 -27.40
N HIS A 115 -11.61 11.55 -28.68
CA HIS A 115 -12.85 12.15 -29.14
C HIS A 115 -13.28 11.47 -30.44
N GLY A 116 -14.40 10.75 -30.41
CA GLY A 116 -14.84 9.93 -31.55
C GLY A 116 -13.82 8.86 -31.94
N ASN A 117 -13.31 8.91 -33.18
CA ASN A 117 -12.28 7.99 -33.69
C ASN A 117 -10.85 8.50 -33.48
N ASP A 118 -10.69 9.77 -33.07
CA ASP A 118 -9.39 10.39 -32.88
C ASP A 118 -8.89 10.10 -31.46
N ARG A 119 -7.90 9.21 -31.37
CA ARG A 119 -7.14 8.97 -30.13
C ARG A 119 -5.84 9.75 -30.17
N VAL A 120 -5.67 10.66 -29.21
CA VAL A 120 -4.42 11.41 -29.03
C VAL A 120 -3.78 10.99 -27.72
N VAL A 121 -2.60 10.39 -27.81
CA VAL A 121 -1.79 9.96 -26.67
C VAL A 121 -0.56 10.85 -26.61
N VAL A 122 -0.36 11.55 -25.49
CA VAL A 122 0.82 12.40 -25.26
C VAL A 122 1.60 11.86 -24.06
N THR A 123 2.80 11.34 -24.32
CA THR A 123 3.46 10.39 -23.40
C THR A 123 4.62 10.97 -22.59
N ALA A 124 4.76 12.28 -22.38
CA ALA A 124 5.73 12.77 -21.41
C ALA A 124 5.51 14.24 -20.98
N GLY A 125 5.01 14.43 -19.76
CA GLY A 125 5.18 15.65 -18.99
C GLY A 125 6.38 15.57 -18.04
N PRO A 126 6.43 16.43 -17.00
CA PRO A 126 7.55 16.44 -16.07
C PRO A 126 7.49 15.25 -15.11
N LEU A 127 8.58 15.04 -14.36
CA LEU A 127 8.60 14.10 -13.22
C LEU A 127 7.56 14.53 -12.17
N ILE A 128 6.68 13.60 -11.78
CA ILE A 128 5.62 13.82 -10.78
C ILE A 128 5.85 12.99 -9.51
N SER A 129 6.36 11.76 -9.63
CA SER A 129 6.48 10.84 -8.52
C SER A 129 7.77 11.04 -7.69
N ASP A 130 8.06 12.28 -7.28
CA ASP A 130 9.24 12.65 -6.48
C ASP A 130 8.93 12.84 -4.99
N GLY A 131 7.70 12.57 -4.57
CA GLY A 131 7.25 12.73 -3.19
C GLY A 131 7.05 14.18 -2.75
N GLN A 132 7.17 15.16 -3.66
CA GLN A 132 6.85 16.56 -3.38
C GLN A 132 5.42 16.90 -3.79
N TRP A 133 4.85 17.91 -3.11
CA TRP A 133 3.57 18.48 -3.55
C TRP A 133 3.77 19.27 -4.83
N LYS A 134 2.96 18.98 -5.85
CA LYS A 134 2.94 19.68 -7.13
C LYS A 134 1.55 20.20 -7.42
N LYS A 135 1.44 21.47 -7.80
CA LYS A 135 0.18 22.08 -8.20
C LYS A 135 -0.08 21.80 -9.67
N ILE A 136 -1.12 21.03 -9.94
CA ILE A 136 -1.53 20.66 -11.30
C ILE A 136 -2.78 21.43 -11.67
N VAL A 137 -2.77 22.04 -12.84
CA VAL A 137 -3.95 22.69 -13.42
C VAL A 137 -4.18 22.11 -14.81
N VAL A 138 -5.38 21.55 -15.01
CA VAL A 138 -5.87 21.08 -16.30
C VAL A 138 -6.92 22.06 -16.76
N ALA A 139 -6.73 22.62 -17.94
CA ALA A 139 -7.54 23.73 -18.38
C ALA A 139 -7.95 23.59 -19.84
N LYS A 140 -9.24 23.80 -20.12
CA LYS A 140 -9.78 23.78 -21.47
C LYS A 140 -9.39 25.08 -22.17
N ARG A 141 -8.95 24.96 -23.42
CA ARG A 141 -8.54 26.07 -24.29
C ARG A 141 -9.26 25.91 -25.63
N GLU A 142 -9.27 26.96 -26.45
CA GLU A 142 -9.89 26.93 -27.78
C GLU A 142 -9.29 25.81 -28.65
N GLU A 143 -7.98 25.59 -28.54
CA GLU A 143 -7.27 24.61 -29.36
C GLU A 143 -7.23 23.18 -28.77
N GLY A 144 -7.76 22.97 -27.56
CA GLY A 144 -7.74 21.68 -26.88
C GLY A 144 -7.56 21.80 -25.36
N VAL A 145 -6.65 21.02 -24.77
CA VAL A 145 -6.42 20.99 -23.32
C VAL A 145 -4.98 21.36 -22.99
N SER A 146 -4.80 22.26 -22.03
CA SER A 146 -3.48 22.60 -21.50
C SER A 146 -3.31 22.11 -20.07
N ILE A 147 -2.15 21.56 -19.76
CA ILE A 147 -1.77 21.13 -18.42
C ILE A 147 -0.54 21.92 -17.97
N SER A 148 -0.63 22.52 -16.79
CA SER A 148 0.50 23.20 -16.13
C SER A 148 0.82 22.56 -14.80
N VAL A 149 2.11 22.53 -14.47
CA VAL A 149 2.65 22.04 -13.19
C VAL A 149 3.42 23.18 -12.55
N ASP A 150 3.06 23.55 -11.32
CA ASP A 150 3.68 24.64 -10.54
C ASP A 150 3.71 26.01 -11.25
N GLY A 151 2.76 26.22 -12.18
CA GLY A 151 2.62 27.45 -12.96
C GLY A 151 3.27 27.40 -14.34
N ASP A 152 4.15 26.43 -14.59
CA ASP A 152 4.75 26.21 -15.90
C ASP A 152 3.82 25.41 -16.80
N LYS A 153 3.49 25.94 -17.99
CA LYS A 153 2.65 25.24 -18.97
C LYS A 153 3.48 24.15 -19.65
N ILE A 154 3.19 22.88 -19.36
CA ILE A 154 4.04 21.75 -19.81
C ILE A 154 3.47 21.01 -21.00
N ILE A 155 2.17 20.69 -20.97
CA ILE A 155 1.54 19.87 -22.01
C ILE A 155 0.42 20.66 -22.65
N THR A 156 0.38 20.68 -23.99
CA THR A 156 -0.80 21.13 -24.75
C THR A 156 -1.22 19.99 -25.66
N VAL A 157 -2.41 19.47 -25.44
CA VAL A 157 -3.03 18.47 -26.30
C VAL A 157 -3.96 19.20 -27.24
N GLN A 158 -3.56 19.31 -28.51
CA GLN A 158 -4.43 19.88 -29.53
C GLN A 158 -5.52 18.88 -29.89
N GLN A 159 -6.76 19.36 -29.92
CA GLN A 159 -7.91 18.58 -30.36
C GLN A 159 -8.20 18.89 -31.84
N SER A 160 -8.67 17.88 -32.59
CA SER A 160 -9.10 18.05 -33.98
C SER A 160 -10.27 19.03 -34.08
N GLN A 161 -10.46 19.67 -35.23
CA GLN A 161 -11.54 20.64 -35.44
C GLN A 161 -12.92 20.02 -35.16
N GLU A 162 -13.15 18.78 -35.59
CA GLU A 162 -14.35 17.98 -35.31
C GLU A 162 -14.58 17.76 -33.81
N SER A 163 -13.50 17.67 -33.03
CA SER A 163 -13.56 17.55 -31.56
C SER A 163 -13.86 18.86 -30.85
N ARG A 164 -13.56 20.00 -31.49
CA ARG A 164 -13.86 21.34 -30.96
C ARG A 164 -15.31 21.75 -31.25
N ASP A 165 -15.83 21.35 -32.40
CA ASP A 165 -17.17 21.68 -32.89
C ASP A 165 -18.25 20.72 -32.37
N ALA A 166 -17.86 19.62 -31.72
CA ALA A 166 -18.79 18.73 -31.05
C ALA A 166 -19.53 19.47 -29.92
N GLU A 167 -20.82 19.73 -30.12
CA GLU A 167 -21.67 20.26 -29.07
C GLU A 167 -21.70 19.29 -27.90
N LEU A 168 -21.19 19.75 -26.75
CA LEU A 168 -21.20 18.98 -25.50
C LEU A 168 -22.62 18.77 -24.93
N GLY A 169 -23.64 19.37 -25.55
CA GLY A 169 -25.07 19.14 -25.32
C GLY A 169 -25.50 19.21 -23.85
N ASP A 170 -26.62 18.57 -23.54
CA ASP A 170 -27.09 18.31 -22.17
C ASP A 170 -26.39 17.08 -21.54
N GLY A 171 -25.10 16.89 -21.86
CA GLY A 171 -24.33 15.74 -21.41
C GLY A 171 -24.03 15.76 -19.91
N LEU A 172 -23.69 14.58 -19.37
CA LEU A 172 -23.17 14.41 -18.02
C LEU A 172 -21.64 14.27 -18.09
N LEU A 173 -20.92 15.16 -17.40
CA LEU A 173 -19.51 15.05 -17.14
C LEU A 173 -19.29 14.19 -15.90
N ARG A 174 -18.49 13.13 -16.03
CA ARG A 174 -18.07 12.28 -14.91
C ARG A 174 -16.58 12.41 -14.71
N ILE A 175 -16.12 12.45 -13.46
CA ILE A 175 -14.70 12.50 -13.10
C ILE A 175 -14.43 11.46 -12.02
N ALA A 176 -13.71 10.39 -12.35
CA ALA A 176 -13.20 9.42 -11.38
C ALA A 176 -11.79 9.82 -10.93
N ILE A 177 -11.55 9.89 -9.62
CA ILE A 177 -10.25 10.25 -9.04
C ILE A 177 -9.54 8.99 -8.56
N GLY A 178 -8.27 8.81 -8.92
CA GLY A 178 -7.49 7.65 -8.47
C GLY A 178 -7.92 6.30 -9.07
N ALA A 179 -8.79 6.30 -10.09
CA ALA A 179 -9.51 5.10 -10.51
C ALA A 179 -9.99 5.15 -11.97
N SER A 180 -10.34 3.99 -12.51
CA SER A 180 -11.10 3.86 -13.75
C SER A 180 -12.61 4.04 -13.52
N LEU A 181 -13.31 4.58 -14.52
CA LEU A 181 -14.77 4.61 -14.55
C LEU A 181 -15.33 3.22 -14.91
N PRO A 182 -16.52 2.84 -14.38
CA PRO A 182 -17.23 1.66 -14.85
C PRO A 182 -17.52 1.74 -16.36
N ASN A 183 -17.35 0.63 -17.08
CA ASN A 183 -17.58 0.52 -18.53
C ASN A 183 -16.70 1.48 -19.37
N SER A 184 -15.50 1.82 -18.88
CA SER A 184 -14.53 2.63 -19.63
C SER A 184 -13.70 1.79 -20.61
N VAL A 185 -12.98 2.46 -21.51
CA VAL A 185 -12.07 1.84 -22.47
C VAL A 185 -10.85 1.28 -21.74
N PRO A 186 -10.25 0.15 -22.17
CA PRO A 186 -8.96 -0.30 -21.65
C PRO A 186 -7.88 0.77 -21.84
N LEU A 187 -7.32 1.27 -20.74
CA LEU A 187 -6.37 2.40 -20.73
C LEU A 187 -4.90 1.96 -20.86
N GLY A 188 -4.61 0.66 -20.71
CA GLY A 188 -3.25 0.13 -20.76
C GLY A 188 -2.35 0.63 -19.62
N ILE A 189 -2.95 0.96 -18.47
CA ILE A 189 -2.28 1.45 -17.27
C ILE A 189 -2.84 0.74 -16.05
N ASN A 190 -2.00 0.48 -15.05
CA ASN A 190 -2.47 0.08 -13.73
C ASN A 190 -3.29 1.24 -13.12
N ALA A 191 -4.52 0.97 -12.70
CA ALA A 191 -5.46 2.03 -12.33
C ALA A 191 -5.19 2.66 -10.95
N PRO A 192 -4.98 1.88 -9.87
CA PRO A 192 -4.74 2.44 -8.55
C PRO A 192 -3.49 3.31 -8.54
N LEU A 193 -3.56 4.42 -7.79
CA LEU A 193 -2.43 5.32 -7.57
C LEU A 193 -2.30 5.56 -6.08
N ASP A 194 -1.17 5.19 -5.48
CA ASP A 194 -0.79 5.63 -4.12
C ASP A 194 -0.38 7.10 -4.15
N ALA A 195 -1.37 7.97 -4.07
CA ALA A 195 -1.16 9.41 -4.03
C ALA A 195 -2.04 10.09 -3.00
N CYS A 196 -1.60 11.30 -2.66
CA CYS A 196 -2.35 12.23 -1.85
C CYS A 196 -2.74 13.46 -2.67
N MET A 197 -3.97 13.91 -2.49
CA MET A 197 -4.51 15.10 -3.14
C MET A 197 -5.03 16.10 -2.09
N ARG A 198 -4.85 17.39 -2.36
CA ARG A 198 -5.41 18.50 -1.57
C ARG A 198 -5.70 19.72 -2.43
N ASP A 199 -6.35 20.72 -1.82
CA ASP A 199 -6.62 22.04 -2.42
C ASP A 199 -7.24 21.95 -3.83
N TRP A 200 -8.12 20.97 -4.01
CA TRP A 200 -8.77 20.72 -5.28
C TRP A 200 -9.92 21.69 -5.55
N ASP A 201 -10.14 21.96 -6.81
CA ASP A 201 -11.28 22.68 -7.37
C ASP A 201 -11.55 22.05 -8.74
N TRP A 202 -12.60 21.25 -8.78
CA TRP A 202 -13.03 20.50 -9.95
C TRP A 202 -14.11 21.29 -10.67
N VAL A 203 -13.81 21.73 -11.90
CA VAL A 203 -14.75 22.42 -12.80
C VAL A 203 -15.53 23.60 -12.18
N LYS A 204 -14.98 24.23 -11.14
CA LYS A 204 -15.63 25.29 -10.35
C LYS A 204 -16.99 24.91 -9.79
N GLN A 205 -17.19 23.62 -9.49
CA GLN A 205 -18.41 23.09 -8.89
C GLN A 205 -18.14 22.47 -7.52
N ASP A 206 -19.22 22.19 -6.79
CA ASP A 206 -19.11 21.53 -5.49
C ASP A 206 -18.48 20.14 -5.64
N SER A 207 -17.48 19.85 -4.80
CA SER A 207 -16.79 18.57 -4.71
C SER A 207 -16.69 18.09 -3.26
N SER A 208 -17.61 18.56 -2.41
CA SER A 208 -17.66 18.24 -0.98
C SER A 208 -17.81 16.74 -0.70
N VAL A 209 -18.32 15.95 -1.65
CA VAL A 209 -18.40 14.48 -1.58
C VAL A 209 -17.03 13.82 -1.37
N LEU A 210 -15.93 14.47 -1.76
CA LEU A 210 -14.57 13.99 -1.55
C LEU A 210 -14.06 14.22 -0.12
N LEU A 211 -14.73 15.07 0.66
CA LEU A 211 -14.38 15.40 2.04
C LEU A 211 -15.13 14.53 3.07
N GLN A 212 -15.63 13.35 2.68
CA GLN A 212 -16.17 12.41 3.66
C GLN A 212 -15.08 12.12 4.71
N ASP A 213 -15.35 12.51 5.96
CA ASP A 213 -14.31 12.65 6.97
C ASP A 213 -14.00 11.31 7.65
N SER A 214 -13.47 10.36 6.88
CA SER A 214 -12.96 9.10 7.41
C SER A 214 -11.43 9.18 7.59
N HIS A 215 -10.94 8.67 8.72
CA HIS A 215 -9.50 8.61 9.00
C HIS A 215 -8.72 7.77 7.98
N THR A 216 -9.42 6.92 7.22
CA THR A 216 -8.89 6.08 6.14
C THR A 216 -8.70 6.85 4.82
N GLN A 217 -9.43 7.94 4.59
CA GLN A 217 -9.30 8.78 3.40
C GLN A 217 -8.20 9.85 3.53
N ARG A 218 -7.67 10.09 4.73
CA ARG A 218 -6.59 11.06 4.96
C ARG A 218 -5.22 10.43 4.71
N CYS A 219 -4.33 11.22 4.14
CA CYS A 219 -2.94 10.84 3.90
C CYS A 219 -2.06 11.16 5.12
N TRP A 220 -0.92 10.48 5.22
CA TRP A 220 0.14 10.85 6.14
C TRP A 220 0.78 12.20 5.78
N GLU A 221 1.18 12.99 6.79
CA GLU A 221 1.94 14.23 6.57
C GLU A 221 3.31 13.93 5.97
N HIS A 222 4.04 13.00 6.58
CA HIS A 222 5.38 12.59 6.18
C HIS A 222 5.33 11.28 5.41
N ILE A 223 5.89 11.29 4.19
CA ILE A 223 6.01 10.09 3.35
C ILE A 223 7.48 9.79 3.07
N VAL A 224 7.80 8.51 2.88
CA VAL A 224 9.13 8.02 2.50
C VAL A 224 8.98 6.92 1.46
N PRO A 225 9.97 6.69 0.59
CA PRO A 225 9.96 5.56 -0.33
C PRO A 225 9.82 4.22 0.41
N GLY A 226 8.93 3.39 -0.11
CA GLY A 226 8.67 2.04 0.37
C GLY A 226 7.17 1.72 0.33
N SER A 227 6.84 0.47 0.61
CA SER A 227 5.45 0.00 0.61
C SER A 227 5.02 -0.37 2.03
N PHE A 228 3.74 -0.17 2.32
CA PHE A 228 3.15 -0.56 3.59
C PHE A 228 2.25 -1.78 3.33
N PHE A 229 2.74 -2.98 3.64
CA PHE A 229 2.04 -4.22 3.31
C PHE A 229 1.19 -4.72 4.50
N PRO A 230 -0.13 -4.80 4.34
CA PRO A 230 -0.98 -5.74 5.07
C PRO A 230 -1.12 -7.12 4.36
N GLY A 231 -0.32 -7.37 3.33
CA GLY A 231 -0.14 -8.70 2.71
C GLY A 231 -0.69 -8.84 1.29
N ASN A 232 0.20 -9.17 0.35
CA ASN A 232 0.11 -10.21 -0.68
C ASN A 232 1.32 -10.08 -1.62
N GLY A 233 2.05 -11.16 -1.85
CA GLY A 233 3.19 -11.23 -2.79
C GLY A 233 2.86 -11.95 -4.10
N HIS A 234 3.57 -11.60 -5.18
CA HIS A 234 3.44 -12.20 -6.51
C HIS A 234 4.42 -13.38 -6.71
N ARG A 235 4.05 -14.31 -7.60
CA ARG A 235 4.76 -15.56 -7.92
C ARG A 235 5.28 -15.53 -9.36
N GLU A 236 6.55 -15.85 -9.56
CA GLU A 236 7.08 -16.22 -10.88
C GLU A 236 8.00 -17.45 -10.74
N GLU A 237 8.07 -18.27 -11.78
CA GLU A 237 8.60 -19.64 -11.74
C GLU A 237 9.54 -19.87 -12.94
N ASP A 238 10.83 -20.18 -12.70
CA ASP A 238 11.58 -21.06 -13.63
C ASP A 238 12.87 -21.77 -13.12
N SER A 239 13.12 -22.90 -13.81
CA SER A 239 14.27 -23.80 -14.10
C SER A 239 15.34 -24.24 -13.09
N SER A 240 15.56 -23.58 -11.95
CA SER A 240 16.22 -24.23 -10.79
C SER A 240 15.69 -23.58 -9.52
N TRP A 241 14.76 -24.24 -8.84
CA TRP A 241 14.04 -23.63 -7.74
C TRP A 241 15.00 -23.14 -6.65
N ALA A 242 15.05 -21.82 -6.51
CA ALA A 242 15.71 -21.12 -5.44
C ALA A 242 14.79 -19.98 -5.04
N LEU A 243 14.64 -19.77 -3.74
CA LEU A 243 13.91 -18.62 -3.21
C LEU A 243 14.93 -17.55 -2.83
N LEU A 244 14.82 -16.36 -3.41
CA LEU A 244 15.58 -15.19 -3.00
C LEU A 244 14.60 -14.09 -2.61
N VAL A 245 14.75 -13.58 -1.39
CA VAL A 245 13.92 -12.51 -0.82
C VAL A 245 14.85 -11.41 -0.34
N GLU A 246 14.71 -10.19 -0.88
CA GLU A 246 15.49 -9.02 -0.49
C GLU A 246 14.56 -7.93 0.03
N LEU A 247 14.60 -7.72 1.35
CA LEU A 247 13.75 -6.79 2.08
C LEU A 247 14.58 -5.62 2.60
N ALA A 248 14.22 -4.40 2.21
CA ALA A 248 14.65 -3.20 2.90
C ALA A 248 13.53 -2.75 3.84
N PHE A 249 13.76 -2.59 5.13
CA PHE A 249 12.69 -2.29 6.07
C PHE A 249 13.11 -1.38 7.22
N ARG A 250 12.14 -0.65 7.77
CA ARG A 250 12.33 0.22 8.93
C ARG A 250 11.40 -0.21 10.07
N PRO A 251 11.88 -1.01 11.03
CA PRO A 251 11.08 -1.49 12.15
C PRO A 251 10.60 -0.36 13.07
N VAL A 252 9.30 -0.37 13.35
CA VAL A 252 8.65 0.44 14.41
C VAL A 252 8.52 -0.38 15.70
N GLU A 253 8.30 -1.68 15.55
CA GLU A 253 8.35 -2.70 16.61
C GLU A 253 9.54 -3.64 16.38
N ASP A 254 10.15 -4.17 17.46
CA ASP A 254 11.23 -5.16 17.41
C ASP A 254 10.73 -6.61 17.34
N ARG A 255 9.47 -6.77 16.93
CA ARG A 255 8.79 -8.04 16.71
C ARG A 255 7.87 -7.96 15.50
N GLY A 256 7.52 -9.12 14.95
CA GLY A 256 6.51 -9.24 13.91
C GLY A 256 6.96 -10.12 12.76
N LEU A 257 5.99 -10.55 11.96
CA LEU A 257 6.26 -11.33 10.76
C LEU A 257 6.80 -10.42 9.65
N LEU A 258 7.92 -10.78 9.05
CA LEU A 258 8.48 -10.07 7.90
C LEU A 258 8.02 -10.72 6.58
N PHE A 259 8.09 -12.05 6.52
CA PHE A 259 7.80 -12.84 5.32
C PHE A 259 7.21 -14.20 5.70
N ALA A 260 6.20 -14.66 4.97
CA ALA A 260 5.68 -16.03 5.08
C ALA A 260 5.23 -16.61 3.73
N ILE A 261 5.38 -17.92 3.60
CA ILE A 261 4.78 -18.75 2.57
C ILE A 261 3.69 -19.58 3.24
N VAL A 262 2.47 -19.45 2.75
CA VAL A 262 1.29 -20.13 3.28
C VAL A 262 0.72 -21.05 2.22
N ASP A 263 0.49 -22.31 2.59
CA ASP A 263 -0.04 -23.32 1.69
C ASP A 263 -1.54 -23.08 1.38
N PRO A 264 -2.13 -23.78 0.40
CA PRO A 264 -3.54 -23.65 0.08
C PRO A 264 -4.49 -24.04 1.23
N GLN A 265 -3.99 -24.80 2.22
CA GLN A 265 -4.72 -25.19 3.43
C GLN A 265 -4.60 -24.14 4.55
N LYS A 266 -3.95 -22.99 4.28
CA LYS A 266 -3.70 -21.89 5.20
C LYS A 266 -2.69 -22.17 6.32
N ASN A 267 -1.83 -23.18 6.16
CA ASN A 267 -0.74 -23.42 7.10
C ASN A 267 0.52 -22.65 6.69
N VAL A 268 1.26 -22.14 7.66
CA VAL A 268 2.53 -21.45 7.43
C VAL A 268 3.62 -22.50 7.15
N SER A 269 3.99 -22.62 5.88
CA SER A 269 5.00 -23.58 5.44
C SER A 269 6.41 -23.10 5.76
N PHE A 270 6.64 -21.80 5.61
CA PHE A 270 7.92 -21.16 5.88
C PHE A 270 7.70 -19.72 6.31
N SER A 271 8.41 -19.25 7.33
CA SER A 271 8.31 -17.85 7.74
C SER A 271 9.59 -17.30 8.36
N LEU A 272 9.67 -15.97 8.32
CA LEU A 272 10.75 -15.17 8.86
C LEU A 272 10.15 -14.06 9.71
N SER A 273 10.49 -14.03 10.99
CA SER A 273 9.94 -13.07 11.95
C SER A 273 11.02 -12.49 12.86
N LEU A 274 10.71 -11.32 13.43
CA LEU A 274 11.45 -10.72 14.52
C LEU A 274 10.80 -11.14 15.84
N LYS A 275 11.63 -11.53 16.82
CA LYS A 275 11.18 -11.98 18.13
C LYS A 275 11.71 -11.08 19.25
N GLN A 276 10.77 -10.58 20.06
CA GLN A 276 11.04 -9.87 21.31
C GLN A 276 11.03 -10.87 22.49
N PRO A 277 11.84 -10.67 23.56
CA PRO A 277 12.77 -9.57 23.83
C PRO A 277 14.19 -9.79 23.35
N THR A 278 14.48 -10.94 22.74
CA THR A 278 15.85 -11.34 22.38
C THR A 278 16.40 -10.59 21.17
N LYS A 279 15.55 -9.85 20.43
CA LYS A 279 15.90 -9.19 19.15
C LYS A 279 16.57 -10.20 18.23
N GLU A 280 15.87 -11.29 17.99
CA GLU A 280 16.34 -12.37 17.12
C GLU A 280 15.52 -12.40 15.84
N LEU A 281 16.21 -12.66 14.75
CA LEU A 281 15.60 -13.06 13.49
C LEU A 281 15.37 -14.58 13.55
N VAL A 282 14.10 -15.01 13.47
CA VAL A 282 13.71 -16.41 13.64
C VAL A 282 13.12 -16.94 12.34
N LEU A 283 13.66 -18.07 11.89
CA LEU A 283 13.15 -18.84 10.76
C LEU A 283 12.28 -19.98 11.27
N HIS A 284 11.07 -20.09 10.73
CA HIS A 284 10.22 -21.26 10.92
C HIS A 284 10.08 -22.05 9.62
N LEU A 285 10.07 -23.37 9.75
CA LEU A 285 9.77 -24.33 8.71
C LEU A 285 8.76 -25.32 9.28
N LYS A 286 7.59 -25.46 8.63
CA LYS A 286 6.48 -26.31 9.12
C LYS A 286 6.11 -25.99 10.58
N ASP A 287 5.99 -24.70 10.90
CA ASP A 287 5.77 -24.15 12.26
C ASP A 287 6.86 -24.48 13.31
N GLN A 288 7.94 -25.18 12.95
CA GLN A 288 9.07 -25.45 13.84
C GLN A 288 10.19 -24.45 13.64
N ILE A 289 10.88 -24.08 14.73
CA ILE A 289 12.06 -23.21 14.66
C ILE A 289 13.16 -23.95 13.89
N PHE A 290 13.46 -23.46 12.70
CA PHE A 290 14.54 -23.97 11.86
C PHE A 290 15.88 -23.33 12.23
N GLY A 291 15.84 -22.08 12.70
CA GLY A 291 17.02 -21.41 13.24
C GLY A 291 16.72 -20.00 13.71
N SER A 292 17.62 -19.47 14.53
CA SER A 292 17.63 -18.06 14.94
C SER A 292 19.02 -17.45 14.74
N SER A 293 19.05 -16.16 14.49
CA SER A 293 20.25 -15.33 14.48
C SER A 293 19.97 -14.05 15.25
N ALA A 294 21.01 -13.41 15.77
CA ALA A 294 20.83 -12.12 16.41
C ALA A 294 20.42 -11.09 15.35
N ALA A 295 19.68 -10.08 15.79
CA ALA A 295 19.46 -8.89 14.99
C ALA A 295 20.50 -7.83 15.38
N PRO A 296 20.91 -6.96 14.44
CA PRO A 296 21.89 -5.93 14.74
C PRO A 296 21.35 -4.97 15.81
N PRO A 297 22.22 -4.39 16.66
CA PRO A 297 21.80 -3.38 17.65
C PRO A 297 21.07 -2.18 17.01
N SER A 298 21.36 -1.90 15.74
CA SER A 298 20.75 -0.85 14.92
C SER A 298 19.36 -1.17 14.37
N LEU A 299 18.77 -2.35 14.64
CA LEU A 299 17.48 -2.78 14.08
C LEU A 299 16.38 -1.71 14.24
N CYS A 300 16.31 -1.06 15.40
CA CYS A 300 15.33 0.00 15.71
C CYS A 300 15.93 1.41 15.69
N SER A 301 16.99 1.63 14.90
CA SER A 301 17.65 2.94 14.78
C SER A 301 16.82 3.98 14.03
N GLY A 302 15.74 3.56 13.35
CA GLY A 302 15.00 4.39 12.39
C GLY A 302 15.64 4.43 11.00
N GLN A 303 16.79 3.78 10.81
CA GLN A 303 17.41 3.60 9.51
C GLN A 303 16.91 2.33 8.83
N SER A 304 16.90 2.34 7.50
CA SER A 304 16.54 1.14 6.72
C SER A 304 17.55 0.02 6.99
N GLN A 305 17.01 -1.15 7.33
CA GLN A 305 17.72 -2.41 7.47
C GLN A 305 17.56 -3.20 6.18
N PHE A 306 18.58 -3.95 5.79
CA PHE A 306 18.54 -4.78 4.59
C PHE A 306 18.67 -6.24 5.00
N LEU A 307 17.70 -7.04 4.58
CA LEU A 307 17.58 -8.46 4.85
C LEU A 307 17.59 -9.21 3.53
N GLN A 308 18.53 -10.14 3.39
CA GLN A 308 18.53 -11.11 2.30
C GLN A 308 18.26 -12.50 2.87
N LEU A 309 17.27 -13.18 2.32
CA LEU A 309 16.97 -14.58 2.59
C LEU A 309 17.14 -15.36 1.29
N GLN A 310 17.93 -16.42 1.33
CA GLN A 310 18.14 -17.30 0.20
C GLN A 310 17.94 -18.76 0.60
N VAL A 311 17.04 -19.45 -0.09
CA VAL A 311 16.84 -20.90 0.02
C VAL A 311 17.32 -21.55 -1.26
N ARG A 312 18.25 -22.50 -1.13
CA ARG A 312 18.79 -23.32 -2.22
C ARG A 312 18.87 -24.77 -1.77
N GLU A 313 19.16 -25.65 -2.71
CA GLU A 313 19.43 -27.06 -2.39
C GLU A 313 20.58 -27.14 -1.37
N GLY A 314 20.36 -27.87 -0.29
CA GLY A 314 21.33 -28.06 0.79
C GLY A 314 21.52 -26.89 1.77
N GLN A 315 20.97 -25.69 1.52
CA GLN A 315 21.20 -24.55 2.42
C GLN A 315 20.10 -23.47 2.46
N VAL A 316 19.99 -22.82 3.62
CA VAL A 316 19.28 -21.55 3.82
C VAL A 316 20.28 -20.52 4.34
N MET A 317 20.37 -19.37 3.68
CA MET A 317 21.20 -18.23 4.08
C MET A 317 20.31 -17.05 4.47
N THR A 318 20.63 -16.42 5.58
CA THR A 318 20.04 -15.15 6.03
C THR A 318 21.15 -14.15 6.27
N GLU A 319 20.98 -12.94 5.77
CA GLU A 319 21.90 -11.82 5.94
C GLU A 319 21.12 -10.59 6.39
N LEU A 320 21.41 -10.07 7.58
CA LEU A 320 20.77 -8.87 8.15
C LEU A 320 21.85 -7.94 8.70
N GLY A 321 22.10 -6.83 8.01
CA GLY A 321 23.24 -5.96 8.34
C GLY A 321 24.56 -6.68 8.10
N GLU A 322 25.44 -6.73 9.11
CA GLU A 322 26.73 -7.44 9.04
C GLU A 322 26.61 -8.94 9.42
N GLU A 323 25.44 -9.37 9.92
CA GLU A 323 25.24 -10.74 10.38
C GLU A 323 24.75 -11.63 9.23
N LYS A 324 25.65 -12.49 8.75
CA LYS A 324 25.38 -13.49 7.71
C LYS A 324 25.45 -14.90 8.29
N VAL A 325 24.35 -15.65 8.20
CA VAL A 325 24.24 -17.01 8.75
C VAL A 325 23.73 -17.97 7.68
N THR A 326 24.50 -19.02 7.44
CA THR A 326 24.12 -20.13 6.54
C THR A 326 23.84 -21.38 7.35
N ARG A 327 22.70 -22.02 7.09
CA ARG A 327 22.25 -23.25 7.75
C ARG A 327 22.06 -24.35 6.72
N LYS A 328 22.38 -25.59 7.09
CA LYS A 328 22.14 -26.76 6.25
C LYS A 328 20.64 -27.02 6.14
N LEU A 329 20.13 -27.17 4.91
CA LEU A 329 18.77 -27.57 4.63
C LEU A 329 18.77 -29.04 4.21
N GLU A 330 17.91 -29.85 4.83
CA GLU A 330 17.77 -31.25 4.42
C GLU A 330 17.02 -31.36 3.09
N ASP A 331 17.38 -32.34 2.26
CA ASP A 331 16.75 -32.55 0.95
C ASP A 331 15.23 -32.72 1.06
N LYS A 332 14.75 -33.42 2.09
CA LYS A 332 13.31 -33.59 2.37
C LYS A 332 12.58 -32.26 2.56
N ASP A 333 13.24 -31.28 3.18
CA ASP A 333 12.69 -29.98 3.52
C ASP A 333 12.77 -29.03 2.33
N PHE A 334 13.87 -29.10 1.57
CA PHE A 334 14.00 -28.42 0.28
C PHE A 334 12.90 -28.87 -0.70
N HIS A 335 12.70 -30.19 -0.86
CA HIS A 335 11.64 -30.73 -1.71
C HIS A 335 10.25 -30.34 -1.24
N TYR A 336 10.00 -30.30 0.08
CA TYR A 336 8.74 -29.82 0.64
C TYR A 336 8.48 -28.35 0.26
N LEU A 337 9.45 -27.46 0.48
CA LEU A 337 9.29 -26.04 0.15
C LEU A 337 9.08 -25.81 -1.34
N LYS A 338 9.85 -26.51 -2.18
CA LYS A 338 9.67 -26.51 -3.63
C LYS A 338 8.26 -26.97 -4.03
N ALA A 339 7.76 -28.03 -3.39
CA ALA A 339 6.41 -28.54 -3.66
C ALA A 339 5.33 -27.54 -3.24
N VAL A 340 5.44 -26.92 -2.06
CA VAL A 340 4.50 -25.88 -1.60
C VAL A 340 4.55 -24.67 -2.55
N TRP A 341 5.74 -24.22 -2.94
CA TRP A 341 5.89 -23.09 -3.85
C TRP A 341 5.20 -23.32 -5.19
N SER A 342 5.34 -24.53 -5.75
CA SER A 342 4.71 -24.86 -7.02
C SER A 342 3.19 -25.13 -6.92
N GLN A 343 2.61 -25.29 -5.73
CA GLN A 343 1.18 -25.54 -5.56
C GLN A 343 0.32 -24.33 -5.97
N PRO A 344 -0.74 -24.52 -6.78
CA PRO A 344 -1.74 -23.49 -7.02
C PRO A 344 -2.45 -23.10 -5.73
N GLY A 345 -2.58 -21.80 -5.48
CA GLY A 345 -3.23 -21.27 -4.26
C GLY A 345 -2.28 -21.02 -3.09
N THR A 346 -0.99 -21.31 -3.24
CA THR A 346 0.04 -20.86 -2.28
C THR A 346 0.15 -19.34 -2.32
N MET A 347 0.19 -18.73 -1.13
CA MET A 347 0.22 -17.28 -0.95
C MET A 347 1.50 -16.85 -0.25
N VAL A 348 2.03 -15.70 -0.67
CA VAL A 348 3.13 -15.02 0.02
C VAL A 348 2.57 -13.85 0.82
N TYR A 349 2.93 -13.77 2.10
CA TYR A 349 2.55 -12.69 2.99
C TYR A 349 3.78 -11.90 3.44
N LEU A 350 3.59 -10.58 3.57
CA LEU A 350 4.59 -9.63 4.03
C LEU A 350 3.98 -8.83 5.17
N GLY A 351 4.73 -8.64 6.25
CA GLY A 351 4.30 -7.80 7.38
C GLY A 351 3.23 -8.38 8.32
N GLY A 352 2.51 -9.44 7.93
CA GLY A 352 1.47 -10.08 8.76
C GLY A 352 0.68 -11.17 8.03
N LEU A 353 -0.09 -11.98 8.77
CA LEU A 353 -1.01 -12.98 8.21
C LEU A 353 -2.47 -12.48 8.24
N PRO A 354 -3.35 -12.97 7.35
CA PRO A 354 -4.76 -12.60 7.36
C PRO A 354 -5.43 -12.96 8.69
N GLY A 355 -6.12 -11.99 9.31
CA GLY A 355 -6.81 -12.19 10.59
C GLY A 355 -5.96 -11.88 11.82
N GLU A 356 -4.64 -11.68 11.67
CA GLU A 356 -3.81 -11.02 12.67
C GLU A 356 -3.80 -9.52 12.34
N LEU A 357 -4.42 -8.69 13.18
CA LEU A 357 -4.27 -7.23 13.07
C LEU A 357 -2.87 -6.87 13.58
N PRO A 358 -1.95 -6.37 12.74
CA PRO A 358 -0.73 -5.80 13.26
C PRO A 358 -1.11 -4.53 14.02
N HIS A 359 -0.59 -4.35 15.24
CA HIS A 359 -0.82 -3.12 15.99
C HIS A 359 -0.10 -1.93 15.33
N HIS A 360 1.09 -2.17 14.74
CA HIS A 360 1.82 -1.24 13.86
C HIS A 360 2.64 -2.04 12.83
N PRO A 361 2.27 -2.08 11.52
CA PRO A 361 3.05 -2.80 10.51
C PRO A 361 4.38 -2.10 10.18
N PRO A 362 5.47 -2.83 9.90
CA PRO A 362 6.72 -2.23 9.45
C PRO A 362 6.58 -1.63 8.04
N SER A 363 7.26 -0.51 7.76
CA SER A 363 7.47 -0.06 6.38
C SER A 363 8.49 -0.99 5.70
N LEU A 364 8.08 -1.68 4.63
CA LEU A 364 8.90 -2.65 3.91
C LEU A 364 9.01 -2.25 2.44
N THR A 365 10.19 -2.34 1.85
CA THR A 365 10.40 -2.29 0.40
C THR A 365 10.95 -3.64 0.00
N LEU A 366 10.30 -4.34 -0.93
CA LEU A 366 10.73 -5.66 -1.39
C LEU A 366 11.24 -5.55 -2.84
N SER A 367 12.37 -6.19 -3.10
CA SER A 367 12.79 -6.55 -4.46
C SER A 367 12.86 -8.08 -4.53
N LEU A 368 12.11 -8.68 -5.46
CA LEU A 368 12.31 -10.08 -5.83
C LEU A 368 13.13 -10.08 -7.13
N TYR A 369 14.30 -10.72 -7.13
CA TYR A 369 15.26 -10.63 -8.22
C TYR A 369 15.44 -11.96 -8.97
N HIS A 370 15.56 -11.88 -10.30
CA HIS A 370 16.06 -12.95 -11.17
C HIS A 370 17.43 -12.52 -11.76
N PRO A 371 18.46 -13.38 -11.86
CA PRO A 371 19.78 -13.01 -12.38
C PRO A 371 19.87 -12.50 -13.84
N HIS A 372 18.76 -12.22 -14.53
CA HIS A 372 18.77 -11.71 -15.91
C HIS A 372 17.73 -10.63 -16.25
N SER A 373 17.05 -10.02 -15.26
CA SER A 373 16.09 -8.95 -15.53
C SER A 373 16.21 -7.80 -14.53
N SER A 374 16.11 -6.59 -15.06
CA SER A 374 16.15 -5.31 -14.36
C SER A 374 15.07 -5.20 -13.28
N LEU A 375 15.45 -4.66 -12.12
CA LEU A 375 14.63 -4.22 -10.98
C LEU A 375 13.18 -3.88 -11.36
N ILE A 376 12.23 -4.69 -10.90
CA ILE A 376 10.80 -4.33 -10.86
C ILE A 376 10.44 -4.16 -9.38
N PRO A 377 10.16 -2.94 -8.89
CA PRO A 377 9.58 -2.77 -7.56
C PRO A 377 8.21 -3.45 -7.52
N LEU A 378 7.99 -4.25 -6.48
CA LEU A 378 6.68 -4.84 -6.20
C LEU A 378 5.83 -3.77 -5.53
N PHE A 379 4.77 -3.34 -6.23
CA PHE A 379 3.72 -2.45 -5.71
C PHE A 379 2.80 -3.18 -4.76
#